data_AF-A0A536HEQ3-F1
#
_entry.id   AF-A0A536HEQ3-F1
#
_cell.length_a   1.000
_cell.length_b   1.000
_cell.length_c   1.000
_cell.angle_alpha   90.00
_cell.angle_beta   90.00
_cell.angle_gamma   90.00
#
_symmetry.space_group_name_H-M   'P 1'
#
loop_
_entity.id
_entity.type
_entity.pdbx_description
1 polymer ?
#
loop_
_entity_poly.entity_id
_entity_poly.type
_entity_poly.pdbx_seq_one_letter_code
_entity_poly.pdbx_strand_id
1 'polypeptide(L)'
;MARLAAAYHDDTVTLPAVRGNILDRNGALLVANTPVFSIFASPDLITAAERQDIAARLAPVLQMTPAEIQAKLATTRKFVYLARRVPAAVAQQLDGLRLPGIGKVAETQRAYVDGGVAGTSLAANLLGFANDDGKGNYGVEGYYNKVLGGQPGFEATVRDLANRPGRRRAEVPGGERLADHHGAANRSDRGLGRCAQL
;
A
#
# COMPACT_ATOMS: atom_id res chain seq x y z
N MET A 1 -1.45 -0.27 -52.31
CA MET A 1 -0.51 0.01 -51.21
C MET A 1 -1.29 0.31 -49.94
N ALA A 2 -1.78 -0.73 -49.25
CA ALA A 2 -2.55 -0.61 -48.01
C ALA A 2 -1.59 -0.38 -46.84
N ARG A 3 -1.62 0.82 -46.26
CA ARG A 3 -0.78 1.21 -45.14
C ARG A 3 -1.48 0.79 -43.84
N LEU A 4 -1.03 -0.32 -43.25
CA LEU A 4 -1.41 -0.76 -41.90
C LEU A 4 -0.99 0.32 -40.90
N ALA A 5 -1.94 1.12 -40.43
CA ALA A 5 -1.78 1.96 -39.25
C ALA A 5 -1.93 1.04 -38.03
N ALA A 6 -0.80 0.62 -37.44
CA ALA A 6 -0.79 -0.06 -36.15
C ALA A 6 -1.26 0.92 -35.08
N ALA A 7 -2.49 0.76 -34.59
CA ALA A 7 -3.02 1.52 -33.48
C ALA A 7 -2.37 1.01 -32.19
N TYR A 8 -1.41 1.77 -31.67
CA TYR A 8 -0.88 1.58 -30.32
C TYR A 8 -1.89 2.11 -29.30
N HIS A 9 -2.11 1.37 -28.21
CA HIS A 9 -2.91 1.85 -27.09
C HIS A 9 -1.98 2.35 -25.98
N ASP A 10 -2.10 3.64 -25.64
CA ASP A 10 -1.43 4.25 -24.50
C ASP A 10 -2.33 4.10 -23.26
N ASP A 11 -1.95 3.19 -22.36
CA ASP A 11 -2.57 3.10 -21.04
C ASP A 11 -1.80 3.99 -20.07
N THR A 12 -2.46 4.99 -19.50
CA THR A 12 -1.89 5.82 -18.43
C THR A 12 -2.37 5.29 -17.09
N VAL A 13 -1.44 4.88 -16.23
CA VAL A 13 -1.71 4.46 -14.86
C VAL A 13 -1.32 5.60 -13.92
N THR A 14 -2.27 6.05 -13.09
CA THR A 14 -1.99 7.06 -12.06
C THR A 14 -1.25 6.40 -10.89
N LEU A 15 -0.08 6.94 -10.55
CA LEU A 15 0.70 6.55 -9.39
C LEU A 15 0.28 7.43 -8.21
N PRO A 16 -0.33 6.87 -7.15
CA PRO A 16 -0.75 7.66 -6.01
C PRO A 16 0.46 8.33 -5.34
N ALA A 17 0.31 9.59 -4.95
CA ALA A 17 1.36 10.30 -4.24
C ALA A 17 1.47 9.78 -2.80
N VAL A 18 2.69 9.81 -2.26
CA VAL A 18 2.90 9.54 -0.84
C VAL A 18 2.47 10.77 -0.04
N ARG A 19 1.62 10.56 0.96
CA ARG A 19 1.14 11.64 1.82
C ARG A 19 2.30 12.20 2.67
N GLY A 20 2.36 13.52 2.90
CA GLY A 20 3.41 14.16 3.69
C GLY A 20 3.40 13.78 5.17
N ASN A 21 4.55 13.92 5.83
CA ASN A 21 4.66 13.81 7.28
C ASN A 21 4.23 15.12 7.95
N ILE A 22 3.71 15.04 9.18
CA ILE A 22 3.43 16.19 10.03
C ILE A 22 4.50 16.23 11.12
N LEU A 23 5.17 17.38 11.25
CA LEU A 23 6.24 17.60 12.22
C LEU A 23 5.86 18.71 13.20
N ASP A 24 6.40 18.66 14.41
CA ASP A 24 6.37 19.80 15.32
C ASP A 24 7.37 20.90 14.88
N ARG A 25 7.34 22.04 15.57
CA ARG A 25 8.24 23.18 15.35
C ARG A 25 9.73 22.85 15.47
N ASN A 26 10.09 21.76 16.15
CA ASN A 26 11.46 21.31 16.35
C ASN A 26 11.86 20.21 15.35
N GLY A 27 10.94 19.80 14.46
CA GLY A 27 11.16 18.76 13.47
C GLY A 27 10.86 17.34 13.96
N ALA A 28 10.28 17.16 15.15
CA ALA A 28 9.86 15.85 15.65
C ALA A 28 8.64 15.34 14.87
N LEU A 29 8.65 14.06 14.48
CA LEU A 29 7.52 13.43 13.80
C LEU A 29 6.31 13.37 14.73
N LEU A 30 5.17 13.90 14.28
CA LEU A 30 3.87 13.79 14.95
C LEU A 30 2.94 12.83 14.21
N VAL A 31 2.97 12.85 12.88
CA VAL A 31 2.23 11.90 12.05
C VAL A 31 3.08 11.46 10.87
N ALA A 32 3.19 10.14 10.70
CA ALA A 32 3.97 9.49 9.67
C ALA A 32 3.14 8.48 8.87
N ASN A 33 3.76 7.93 7.84
CA ASN A 33 3.21 6.85 7.03
C ASN A 33 3.91 5.55 7.38
N THR A 34 3.14 4.56 7.83
CA THR A 34 3.66 3.23 8.15
C THR A 34 3.26 2.26 7.03
N PRO A 35 4.21 1.49 6.47
CA PRO A 35 3.89 0.44 5.52
C PRO A 35 3.14 -0.68 6.22
N VAL A 36 1.98 -1.02 5.68
CA VAL A 36 1.12 -2.10 6.15
C VAL A 36 0.74 -2.98 4.98
N PHE A 37 0.24 -4.19 5.26
CA PHE A 37 -0.17 -5.11 4.20
C PHE A 37 -1.58 -5.60 4.43
N SER A 38 -2.37 -5.74 3.37
CA SER A 38 -3.63 -6.48 3.43
C SER A 38 -3.44 -7.84 2.82
N ILE A 39 -3.86 -8.86 3.56
CA ILE A 39 -3.74 -10.26 3.17
C ILE A 39 -5.04 -10.68 2.52
N PHE A 40 -4.95 -11.21 1.31
CA PHE A 40 -6.10 -11.67 0.56
C PHE A 40 -5.96 -13.13 0.17
N ALA A 41 -7.09 -13.75 -0.13
CA ALA A 41 -7.19 -15.04 -0.76
C ALA A 41 -7.90 -14.93 -2.10
N SER A 42 -7.52 -15.82 -3.01
CA SER A 42 -8.18 -16.15 -4.25
C SER A 42 -8.74 -17.57 -4.13
N PRO A 43 -9.98 -17.72 -3.63
CA PRO A 43 -10.59 -19.03 -3.38
C PRO A 43 -10.71 -19.94 -4.61
N ASP A 44 -10.68 -19.37 -5.81
CA ASP A 44 -10.68 -20.09 -7.09
C ASP A 44 -9.34 -20.80 -7.38
N LEU A 45 -8.26 -20.36 -6.75
CA LEU A 45 -6.93 -20.99 -6.84
C LEU A 45 -6.68 -21.99 -5.69
N ILE A 46 -7.65 -22.19 -4.80
CA ILE A 46 -7.52 -23.04 -3.61
C ILE A 46 -8.49 -24.21 -3.71
N THR A 47 -7.96 -25.43 -3.75
CA THR A 47 -8.79 -26.63 -3.78
C THR A 47 -9.46 -26.89 -2.42
N ALA A 48 -10.59 -27.61 -2.40
CA ALA A 48 -11.30 -27.93 -1.16
C ALA A 48 -10.42 -28.69 -0.14
N ALA A 49 -9.50 -29.54 -0.62
CA ALA A 49 -8.58 -30.28 0.23
C ALA A 49 -7.52 -29.39 0.91
N GLU A 50 -7.08 -28.33 0.22
CA GLU A 50 -6.04 -27.42 0.74
C GLU A 50 -6.58 -26.41 1.75
N ARG A 51 -7.89 -26.11 1.73
CA ARG A 51 -8.50 -25.07 2.60
C ARG A 51 -8.22 -25.29 4.07
N GLN A 52 -8.25 -26.54 4.54
CA GLN A 52 -8.02 -26.85 5.95
C GLN A 52 -6.55 -26.61 6.35
N ASP A 53 -5.60 -27.05 5.54
CA ASP A 53 -4.16 -26.85 5.79
C ASP A 53 -3.78 -25.37 5.72
N ILE A 54 -4.26 -24.65 4.70
CA ILE A 54 -4.07 -23.20 4.56
C ILE A 54 -4.59 -22.45 5.79
N ALA A 55 -5.81 -22.78 6.23
CA ALA A 55 -6.40 -22.14 7.41
C ALA A 55 -5.60 -22.43 8.69
N ALA A 56 -5.13 -23.66 8.88
CA ALA A 56 -4.31 -24.04 10.02
C ALA A 56 -2.95 -23.28 10.06
N ARG A 57 -2.34 -23.07 8.89
CA ARG A 57 -1.06 -22.34 8.77
C ARG A 57 -1.20 -20.83 8.90
N LEU A 58 -2.31 -20.27 8.41
CA LEU A 58 -2.57 -18.83 8.48
C LEU A 58 -3.08 -18.37 9.85
N ALA A 59 -3.82 -19.22 10.55
CA ALA A 59 -4.38 -18.94 11.88
C ALA A 59 -3.37 -18.30 12.87
N PRO A 60 -2.19 -18.90 13.13
CA PRO A 60 -1.23 -18.32 14.08
C PRO A 60 -0.62 -17.01 13.61
N VAL A 61 -0.44 -16.83 12.29
CA VAL A 61 0.15 -15.61 11.72
C VAL A 61 -0.83 -14.44 11.79
N LEU A 62 -2.09 -14.68 11.45
CA LEU A 62 -3.13 -13.66 11.44
C LEU A 62 -3.82 -13.48 12.80
N GLN A 63 -3.43 -14.26 13.82
CA GLN A 63 -4.07 -14.31 15.13
C GLN A 63 -5.59 -14.54 15.04
N MET A 64 -5.99 -15.42 14.11
CA MET A 64 -7.37 -15.83 13.88
C MET A 64 -7.52 -17.32 14.13
N THR A 65 -8.75 -17.77 14.35
CA THR A 65 -9.03 -19.21 14.41
C THR A 65 -9.04 -19.82 13.01
N PRO A 66 -8.67 -21.11 12.84
CA PRO A 66 -8.80 -21.79 11.56
C PRO A 66 -10.23 -21.76 11.02
N ALA A 67 -11.24 -21.82 11.90
CA ALA A 67 -12.64 -21.79 11.54
C ALA A 67 -13.05 -20.46 10.88
N GLU A 68 -12.59 -19.32 11.41
CA GLU A 68 -12.85 -18.00 10.82
C GLU A 68 -12.23 -17.87 9.43
N ILE A 69 -11.02 -18.38 9.24
CA ILE A 69 -10.35 -18.36 7.93
C ILE A 69 -11.08 -19.26 6.95
N GLN A 70 -11.45 -20.48 7.34
CA GLN A 70 -12.24 -21.38 6.49
C GLN A 70 -13.58 -20.76 6.09
N ALA A 71 -14.27 -20.08 7.01
CA ALA A 71 -15.51 -19.38 6.72
C ALA A 71 -15.31 -18.27 5.67
N LYS A 72 -14.20 -17.52 5.75
CA LYS A 72 -13.83 -16.53 4.73
C LYS A 72 -13.49 -17.14 3.37
N LEU A 73 -12.85 -18.33 3.37
CA LEU A 73 -12.51 -19.08 2.15
C LEU A 73 -13.72 -19.81 1.53
N ALA A 74 -14.79 -20.03 2.30
CA ALA A 74 -16.02 -20.68 1.86
C ALA A 74 -16.90 -19.75 1.02
N THR A 75 -16.36 -19.28 -0.11
CA THR A 75 -17.08 -18.42 -1.05
C THR A 75 -16.71 -18.74 -2.49
N THR A 76 -17.56 -18.31 -3.42
CA THR A 76 -17.37 -18.42 -4.87
C THR A 76 -16.68 -17.20 -5.48
N ARG A 77 -16.37 -16.19 -4.66
CA ARG A 77 -15.64 -14.99 -5.09
C ARG A 77 -14.19 -15.34 -5.43
N LYS A 78 -13.62 -14.65 -6.41
CA LYS A 78 -12.20 -14.77 -6.81
C LYS A 78 -11.23 -14.00 -5.92
N PHE A 79 -11.77 -13.18 -5.01
CA PHE A 79 -10.99 -12.33 -4.14
C PHE A 79 -11.72 -12.11 -2.81
N VAL A 80 -11.00 -12.29 -1.70
CA VAL A 80 -11.47 -12.08 -0.33
C VAL A 80 -10.34 -11.53 0.52
N TYR A 81 -10.61 -10.47 1.29
CA TYR A 81 -9.68 -10.04 2.34
C TYR A 81 -9.76 -10.96 3.55
N LEU A 82 -8.62 -11.54 3.92
CA LEU A 82 -8.49 -12.32 5.15
C LEU A 82 -8.21 -11.40 6.34
N ALA A 83 -7.24 -10.49 6.20
CA ALA A 83 -6.89 -9.48 7.18
C ALA A 83 -6.49 -8.18 6.46
N ARG A 84 -6.85 -7.03 7.03
CA ARG A 84 -6.47 -5.72 6.48
C ARG A 84 -5.43 -5.07 7.38
N ARG A 85 -4.47 -4.37 6.77
CA ARG A 85 -3.46 -3.53 7.45
C ARG A 85 -2.68 -4.25 8.55
N VAL A 86 -2.24 -5.48 8.28
CA VAL A 86 -1.32 -6.17 9.19
C VAL A 86 0.08 -5.52 9.12
N PRO A 87 0.83 -5.52 10.24
CA PRO A 87 2.21 -5.04 10.25
C PRO A 87 3.09 -5.79 9.25
N ALA A 88 4.12 -5.12 8.74
CA ALA A 88 5.09 -5.71 7.81
C ALA A 88 5.70 -7.02 8.34
N ALA A 89 6.00 -7.10 9.64
CA ALA A 89 6.52 -8.30 10.27
C ALA A 89 5.59 -9.51 10.13
N VAL A 90 4.27 -9.31 10.31
CA VAL A 90 3.26 -10.36 10.11
C VAL A 90 3.18 -10.76 8.64
N ALA A 91 3.21 -9.79 7.73
CA ALA A 91 3.16 -10.06 6.30
C ALA A 91 4.41 -10.76 5.76
N GLN A 92 5.56 -10.60 6.40
CA GLN A 92 6.81 -11.29 6.07
C GLN A 92 6.77 -12.76 6.47
N GLN A 93 6.10 -13.10 7.58
CA GLN A 93 5.93 -14.51 7.99
C GLN A 93 5.17 -15.32 6.92
N LEU A 94 4.28 -14.68 6.15
CA LEU A 94 3.54 -15.32 5.06
C LEU A 94 4.42 -15.69 3.87
N ASP A 95 5.49 -14.93 3.60
CA ASP A 95 6.38 -15.18 2.45
C ASP A 95 7.07 -16.55 2.55
N GLY A 96 7.30 -17.02 3.78
CA GLY A 96 7.88 -18.34 4.05
C GLY A 96 6.91 -19.52 3.83
N LEU A 97 5.58 -19.27 3.86
CA LEU A 97 4.58 -20.34 3.80
C LEU A 97 4.22 -20.77 2.37
N ARG A 98 4.45 -19.89 1.37
CA ARG A 98 4.22 -20.17 -0.06
C ARG A 98 2.86 -20.83 -0.35
N LEU A 99 1.80 -20.31 0.24
CA LEU A 99 0.46 -20.88 0.15
C LEU A 99 -0.20 -20.52 -1.20
N PRO A 100 -0.80 -21.48 -1.92
CA PRO A 100 -1.48 -21.20 -3.17
C PRO A 100 -2.69 -20.31 -2.94
N GLY A 101 -2.92 -19.37 -3.86
CA GLY A 101 -4.06 -18.46 -3.79
C GLY A 101 -4.03 -17.46 -2.64
N ILE A 102 -2.96 -17.38 -1.84
CA ILE A 102 -2.80 -16.36 -0.80
C ILE A 102 -1.81 -15.30 -1.27
N GLY A 103 -2.20 -14.04 -1.14
CA GLY A 103 -1.38 -12.91 -1.52
C GLY A 103 -1.45 -11.77 -0.52
N LYS A 104 -0.60 -10.77 -0.74
CA LYS A 104 -0.59 -9.53 0.02
C LYS A 104 -0.57 -8.32 -0.89
N VAL A 105 -1.26 -7.28 -0.48
CA VAL A 105 -1.25 -5.96 -1.13
C VAL A 105 -0.55 -5.00 -0.18
N ALA A 106 0.47 -4.31 -0.68
CA ALA A 106 1.13 -3.24 0.06
C ALA A 106 0.18 -2.04 0.16
N GLU A 107 -0.02 -1.57 1.38
CA GLU A 107 -0.81 -0.39 1.71
C GLU A 107 0.01 0.52 2.62
N THR A 108 -0.51 1.72 2.86
CA THR A 108 0.10 2.67 3.78
C THR A 108 -0.98 3.15 4.75
N GLN A 109 -0.62 3.24 6.03
CA GLN A 109 -1.51 3.72 7.09
C GLN A 109 -0.87 4.91 7.80
N ARG A 110 -1.70 5.87 8.23
CA ARG A 110 -1.25 6.97 9.09
C ARG A 110 -0.98 6.47 10.50
N ALA A 111 0.24 6.74 10.98
CA ALA A 111 0.65 6.49 12.34
C ALA A 111 0.80 7.83 13.06
N TYR A 112 0.03 8.00 14.12
CA TYR A 112 0.04 9.17 15.00
C TYR A 112 0.90 8.84 16.22
N VAL A 113 1.67 9.81 16.71
CA VAL A 113 2.46 9.61 17.93
C VAL A 113 1.56 9.29 19.11
N ASP A 114 1.98 8.33 19.93
CA ASP A 114 1.28 7.92 21.14
C ASP A 114 1.22 9.07 22.16
N GLY A 115 0.09 9.16 22.85
CA GLY A 115 -0.13 10.11 23.94
C GLY A 115 0.44 9.61 25.26
N GLY A 116 0.22 10.39 26.32
CA GLY A 116 0.63 9.99 27.68
C GLY A 116 -0.16 8.83 28.29
N VAL A 117 -1.24 8.39 27.63
CA VAL A 117 -2.09 7.26 28.05
C VAL A 117 -2.12 6.22 26.94
N ALA A 118 -2.01 4.94 27.32
CA ALA A 118 -2.04 3.83 26.37
C ALA A 118 -3.31 3.86 25.51
N GLY A 119 -3.16 3.69 24.19
CA GLY A 119 -4.26 3.74 23.22
C GLY A 119 -4.74 5.15 22.86
N THR A 120 -4.06 6.21 23.33
CA THR A 120 -4.34 7.59 22.92
C THR A 120 -3.23 8.10 22.02
N SER A 121 -3.55 9.11 21.20
CA SER A 121 -2.56 9.81 20.37
C SER A 121 -2.34 11.22 20.91
N LEU A 122 -1.09 11.67 20.89
CA LEU A 122 -0.73 13.03 21.28
C LEU A 122 -1.45 14.04 20.39
N ALA A 123 -2.09 15.04 20.99
CA ALA A 123 -2.77 16.13 20.27
C ALA A 123 -3.79 15.66 19.22
N ALA A 124 -4.47 14.52 19.42
CA ALA A 124 -5.41 13.92 18.47
C ALA A 124 -6.48 14.91 17.95
N ASN A 125 -7.03 15.77 18.81
CA ASN A 125 -8.03 16.78 18.43
C ASN A 125 -7.46 17.85 17.50
N LEU A 126 -6.17 18.20 17.64
CA LEU A 126 -5.49 19.16 16.79
C LEU A 126 -5.07 18.52 15.48
N LEU A 127 -4.39 17.38 15.55
CA LEU A 127 -3.87 16.67 14.38
C LEU A 127 -5.00 16.18 13.47
N GLY A 128 -6.09 15.70 14.06
CA GLY A 128 -7.21 15.10 13.37
C GLY A 128 -6.84 13.77 12.71
N PHE A 129 -7.49 13.43 11.61
CA PHE A 129 -7.28 12.14 10.95
C PHE A 129 -7.52 12.16 9.44
N ALA A 130 -6.96 11.16 8.76
CA ALA A 130 -7.25 10.80 7.38
C ALA A 130 -8.05 9.49 7.29
N ASN A 131 -8.86 9.34 6.24
CA ASN A 131 -9.61 8.13 5.97
C ASN A 131 -8.78 7.07 5.23
N ASP A 132 -9.43 5.94 4.92
CA ASP A 132 -8.83 4.83 4.19
C ASP A 132 -8.34 5.20 2.78
N ASP A 133 -8.93 6.23 2.17
CA ASP A 133 -8.54 6.75 0.86
C ASP A 133 -7.37 7.75 0.94
N GLY A 134 -6.79 7.96 2.13
CA GLY A 134 -5.70 8.90 2.36
C GLY A 134 -6.12 10.38 2.38
N LYS A 135 -7.43 10.67 2.41
CA LYS A 135 -7.97 12.03 2.50
C LYS A 135 -8.09 12.47 3.95
N GLY A 136 -7.44 13.58 4.29
CA GLY A 136 -7.60 14.25 5.58
C GLY A 136 -9.00 14.83 5.73
N ASN A 137 -9.66 14.52 6.85
CA ASN A 137 -11.05 14.92 7.08
C ASN A 137 -11.22 15.94 8.22
N TYR A 138 -10.26 16.00 9.15
CA TYR A 138 -10.37 16.84 10.35
C TYR A 138 -9.00 17.33 10.81
N GLY A 139 -8.97 18.40 11.61
CA GLY A 139 -7.74 18.96 12.19
C GLY A 139 -6.72 19.41 11.14
N VAL A 140 -5.44 19.32 11.50
CA VAL A 140 -4.29 19.61 10.63
C VAL A 140 -4.29 18.72 9.38
N GLU A 141 -4.63 17.44 9.52
CA GLU A 141 -4.74 16.51 8.39
C GLU A 141 -5.75 16.99 7.33
N GLY A 142 -6.92 17.47 7.79
CA GLY A 142 -7.96 18.02 6.92
C GLY A 142 -7.57 19.36 6.31
N TYR A 143 -7.13 20.31 7.15
CA TYR A 143 -6.78 21.66 6.71
C TYR A 143 -5.66 21.65 5.66
N TYR A 144 -4.61 20.87 5.90
CA TYR A 144 -3.48 20.74 4.97
C TYR A 144 -3.64 19.59 3.97
N ASN A 145 -4.84 19.03 3.77
CA ASN A 145 -5.03 17.88 2.90
C ASN A 145 -4.45 18.07 1.49
N LYS A 146 -4.53 19.28 0.92
CA LYS A 146 -3.97 19.58 -0.40
C LYS A 146 -2.43 19.56 -0.42
N VAL A 147 -1.79 19.99 0.66
CA VAL A 147 -0.32 20.02 0.78
C VAL A 147 0.19 18.63 1.12
N LEU A 148 -0.44 17.98 2.10
CA LEU A 148 -0.10 16.64 2.55
C LEU A 148 -0.40 15.59 1.48
N GLY A 149 -1.47 15.74 0.70
CA GLY A 149 -1.86 14.76 -0.33
C GLY A 149 -0.88 14.64 -1.50
N GLY A 150 0.09 15.55 -1.63
CA GLY A 150 1.08 15.51 -2.71
C GLY A 150 0.46 15.68 -4.11
N GLN A 151 1.22 15.32 -5.13
CA GLN A 151 0.78 15.31 -6.52
C GLN A 151 0.95 13.90 -7.08
N PRO A 152 -0.11 13.25 -7.57
CA PRO A 152 0.00 11.94 -8.20
C PRO A 152 0.95 11.98 -9.40
N GLY A 153 1.72 10.91 -9.57
CA GLY A 153 2.48 10.67 -10.79
C GLY A 153 1.67 9.95 -11.84
N PHE A 154 2.25 9.80 -13.02
CA PHE A 154 1.65 9.04 -14.11
C PHE A 154 2.71 8.12 -14.73
N GLU A 155 2.32 6.88 -14.97
CA GLU A 155 3.11 5.93 -15.75
C GLU A 155 2.37 5.63 -17.05
N ALA A 156 2.94 6.04 -18.17
CA ALA A 156 2.45 5.68 -19.49
C ALA A 156 3.07 4.34 -19.89
N THR A 157 2.21 3.38 -20.19
CA THR A 157 2.59 2.09 -20.77
C THR A 157 2.00 1.98 -22.18
N VAL A 158 2.87 1.81 -23.17
CA VAL A 158 2.43 1.51 -24.53
C VAL A 158 2.15 0.02 -24.63
N ARG A 159 0.95 -0.40 -25.04
CA ARG A 159 0.68 -1.82 -25.35
C ARG A 159 0.59 -2.03 -26.85
N ASP A 160 1.20 -3.13 -27.30
CA ASP A 160 1.00 -3.67 -28.65
C ASP A 160 -0.34 -4.45 -28.72
N LEU A 161 -0.86 -4.70 -29.92
CA LEU A 161 -2.10 -5.44 -30.20
C LEU A 161 -2.13 -6.85 -29.60
N ALA A 162 -0.96 -7.43 -29.32
CA ALA A 162 -0.79 -8.70 -28.60
C ALA A 162 -0.80 -8.56 -27.05
N ASN A 163 -1.18 -7.39 -26.52
CA ASN A 163 -1.17 -7.03 -25.09
C ASN A 163 0.21 -7.20 -24.41
N ARG A 164 1.30 -7.09 -25.18
CA ARG A 164 2.66 -7.10 -24.62
C ARG A 164 3.00 -5.71 -24.11
N PRO A 165 3.53 -5.58 -22.87
CA PRO A 165 3.94 -4.29 -22.34
C PRO A 165 5.15 -3.77 -23.14
N GLY A 166 5.01 -2.59 -23.72
CA GLY A 166 6.07 -1.82 -24.36
C GLY A 166 6.90 -1.02 -23.35
N ARG A 167 7.68 -0.05 -23.83
CA ARG A 167 8.51 0.80 -22.96
C ARG A 167 7.62 1.58 -21.98
N ARG A 168 7.99 1.56 -20.70
CA ARG A 168 7.32 2.33 -19.65
C ARG A 168 7.96 3.71 -19.53
N ARG A 169 7.14 4.76 -19.45
CA ARG A 169 7.59 6.12 -19.16
C ARG A 169 6.85 6.61 -17.92
N ALA A 170 7.53 6.63 -16.78
CA ALA A 170 7.01 7.14 -15.52
C ALA A 170 7.44 8.59 -15.29
N GLU A 171 6.49 9.45 -14.94
CA GLU A 171 6.70 10.81 -14.50
C GLU A 171 6.07 10.97 -13.10
N VAL A 172 6.92 11.03 -12.07
CA VAL A 172 6.50 11.19 -10.67
C VAL A 172 6.88 12.60 -10.21
N PRO A 173 5.91 13.51 -10.00
CA PRO A 173 6.20 14.85 -9.49
C PRO A 173 6.68 14.77 -8.04
N GLY A 174 7.98 14.98 -7.81
CA GLY A 174 8.53 15.16 -6.46
C GLY A 174 8.71 13.89 -5.61
N GLY A 175 8.70 12.70 -6.22
CA GLY A 175 9.11 11.44 -5.59
C GLY A 175 10.46 10.98 -6.11
N GLU A 176 11.34 10.49 -5.23
CA GLU A 176 12.58 9.84 -5.66
C GLU A 176 12.28 8.72 -6.64
N ARG A 177 13.07 8.63 -7.72
CA ARG A 177 13.00 7.51 -8.66
C ARG A 177 13.24 6.24 -7.87
N LEU A 178 12.25 5.36 -7.75
CA LEU A 178 12.52 3.97 -7.41
C LEU A 178 13.37 3.42 -8.54
N ALA A 179 14.68 3.37 -8.31
CA ALA A 179 15.60 2.68 -9.17
C ALA A 179 15.23 1.19 -9.14
N ASP A 180 15.03 0.60 -10.33
CA ASP A 180 14.96 -0.83 -10.49
C ASP A 180 16.15 -1.47 -9.77
N HIS A 181 15.88 -2.26 -8.72
CA HIS A 181 16.93 -2.90 -7.93
C HIS A 181 17.59 -4.02 -8.75
N HIS A 182 18.60 -3.65 -9.52
CA HIS A 182 19.73 -4.48 -9.92
C HIS A 182 21.03 -3.71 -9.67
N GLY A 183 21.68 -4.01 -8.53
CA GLY A 183 23.13 -3.83 -8.37
C GLY A 183 23.67 -2.45 -7.94
N ALA A 184 24.33 -2.48 -6.77
CA ALA A 184 25.49 -1.68 -6.35
C ALA A 184 25.33 -0.25 -5.77
N ALA A 185 25.70 -0.17 -4.48
CA ALA A 185 26.59 0.80 -3.83
C ALA A 185 26.20 2.30 -3.69
N ASN A 186 25.96 2.67 -2.43
CA ASN A 186 26.37 3.88 -1.69
C ASN A 186 26.32 5.26 -2.41
N ARG A 187 25.40 6.12 -1.97
CA ARG A 187 25.74 7.46 -1.48
C ARG A 187 24.56 8.12 -0.76
N SER A 188 24.90 8.78 0.34
CA SER A 188 24.11 9.71 1.13
C SER A 188 23.56 10.85 0.28
N ASP A 189 22.25 11.09 0.31
CA ASP A 189 21.73 12.44 0.15
C ASP A 189 20.37 12.64 0.82
N ARG A 190 20.18 13.83 1.40
CA ARG A 190 19.02 14.23 2.21
C ARG A 190 17.97 14.86 1.29
N GLY A 191 16.90 14.14 0.97
CA GLY A 191 15.74 14.66 0.23
C GLY A 191 14.55 14.96 1.14
N LEU A 192 14.34 16.23 1.50
CA LEU A 192 13.21 16.71 2.31
C LEU A 192 11.88 16.55 1.54
N GLY A 193 11.08 15.55 1.92
CA GLY A 193 9.66 15.49 1.56
C GLY A 193 8.91 16.72 2.09
N ARG A 194 7.90 17.21 1.36
CA ARG A 194 7.08 18.36 1.76
C ARG A 194 6.34 18.02 3.06
N CYS A 195 6.84 18.52 4.18
CA CYS A 195 6.24 18.35 5.50
C CYS A 195 5.37 19.56 5.84
N ALA A 196 4.27 19.33 6.57
CA ALA A 196 3.61 20.41 7.30
C ALA A 196 4.34 20.59 8.64
N GLN A 197 4.86 21.78 8.91
CA GLN A 197 5.45 22.15 10.20
C GLN A 197 4.40 22.91 11.02
N LEU A 198 4.20 22.49 12.26
CA LEU A 198 3.31 23.13 13.24
C LEU A 198 4.08 23.98 14.24
#